data_AF-A0AAN7K339-F1
#
_entry.id   AF-A0AAN7K339-F1
#
_cell.length_a   1.000
_cell.length_b   1.000
_cell.length_c   1.000
_cell.angle_alpha   90.00
_cell.angle_beta   90.00
_cell.angle_gamma   90.00
#
_symmetry.space_group_name_H-M   'P 1'
#
loop_
_entity.id
_entity.type
_entity.pdbx_description
1 polymer ?
#
loop_
_entity_poly.entity_id
_entity_poly.type
_entity_poly.pdbx_seq_one_letter_code
_entity_poly.pdbx_strand_id
1 'polypeptide(L)'
;MVTIQFFFLSISRQHSGSGDATGGLQDGEPAAGGGLGFLELRLRFERECALLGIRPNRPVSLYAAAKKAGEEITHTYNHIYGLSITGLRFFTVYGPWGRPDMAYFSFARNILQGKPITVYHGKNRVDLARDFTYIDNIVKGCVRSLDTAGKSTGSGGKYRIFNLGNTSPVTVPALVSILERHLKVKAKRNVVDMPGNGDVLFTHANISLARTELGYKPTTDLGTGLKKFVKWY
;
A
#
# COMPACT_ATOMS: atom_id res chain seq x y z
N MET A 1 11.76 -11.60 7.37
CA MET A 1 11.24 -12.00 6.05
C MET A 1 10.27 -10.92 5.59
N VAL A 2 10.67 -10.06 4.66
CA VAL A 2 9.94 -8.85 4.29
C VAL A 2 8.98 -9.18 3.15
N THR A 3 7.68 -9.12 3.40
CA THR A 3 6.66 -9.48 2.42
C THR A 3 6.50 -8.40 1.35
N ILE A 4 6.68 -8.81 0.10
CA ILE A 4 6.44 -8.04 -1.11
C ILE A 4 4.91 -7.87 -1.30
N GLN A 5 4.35 -6.71 -0.95
CA GLN A 5 3.02 -6.29 -1.46
C GLN A 5 3.15 -5.62 -2.83
N PHE A 6 3.14 -6.39 -3.91
CA PHE A 6 2.80 -5.86 -5.24
C PHE A 6 1.59 -6.64 -5.73
N PHE A 7 0.53 -5.92 -6.07
CA PHE A 7 -0.51 -6.42 -6.97
C PHE A 7 -0.61 -5.38 -8.09
N PHE A 8 -0.05 -5.69 -9.25
CA PHE A 8 -0.43 -5.04 -10.49
C PHE A 8 -1.63 -5.81 -11.02
N LEU A 9 -2.78 -5.15 -11.08
CA LEU A 9 -4.00 -5.76 -11.57
C LEU A 9 -4.29 -5.20 -12.97
N SER A 10 -4.35 -6.13 -13.92
CA SER A 10 -4.70 -5.99 -15.35
C SER A 10 -3.55 -5.73 -16.33
N ILE A 11 -3.18 -6.79 -17.06
CA ILE A 11 -2.68 -6.70 -18.43
C ILE A 11 -3.85 -7.13 -19.32
N SER A 12 -4.58 -6.17 -19.89
CA SER A 12 -5.56 -6.49 -20.94
C SER A 12 -4.80 -6.91 -22.19
N ARG A 13 -4.92 -8.19 -22.56
CA ARG A 13 -4.33 -8.80 -23.77
C ARG A 13 -4.73 -8.01 -25.02
N GLN A 14 -3.74 -7.67 -25.85
CA GLN A 14 -3.98 -7.31 -27.25
C GLN A 14 -4.44 -8.55 -28.01
N HIS A 15 -5.52 -8.44 -28.80
CA HIS A 15 -5.77 -9.35 -29.91
C HIS A 15 -4.85 -8.94 -31.06
N SER A 16 -4.02 -9.87 -31.52
CA SER A 16 -3.11 -9.69 -32.64
C SER A 16 -3.88 -9.57 -33.95
N GLY A 17 -3.95 -8.35 -34.48
CA GLY A 17 -4.22 -8.09 -35.89
C GLY A 17 -2.90 -8.05 -36.64
N SER A 18 -2.68 -9.05 -37.50
CA SER A 18 -1.57 -9.15 -38.45
C SER A 18 -1.57 -7.97 -39.42
N GLY A 19 -0.47 -7.24 -39.50
CA GLY A 19 -0.22 -6.19 -40.48
C GLY A 19 1.27 -6.04 -40.72
N ASP A 20 1.71 -6.57 -41.85
CA ASP A 20 3.04 -6.42 -42.45
C ASP A 20 3.37 -4.95 -42.70
N ALA A 21 4.55 -4.48 -42.28
CA ALA A 21 5.16 -3.27 -42.79
C ALA A 21 6.68 -3.30 -42.57
N THR A 22 7.38 -3.77 -43.58
CA THR A 22 8.82 -3.55 -43.83
C THR A 22 9.13 -2.06 -43.96
N GLY A 23 10.16 -1.54 -43.27
CA GLY A 23 10.62 -0.17 -43.51
C GLY A 23 11.77 0.31 -42.61
N GLY A 24 13.01 0.13 -43.09
CA GLY A 24 14.11 1.10 -43.02
C GLY A 24 14.58 1.66 -41.68
N LEU A 25 15.74 1.18 -41.21
CA LEU A 25 16.64 1.90 -40.32
C LEU A 25 17.19 3.16 -41.02
N GLN A 26 17.04 4.34 -40.42
CA GLN A 26 17.91 5.49 -40.65
C GLN A 26 18.24 6.16 -39.32
N ASP A 27 19.54 6.24 -39.07
CA ASP A 27 20.17 6.88 -37.92
C ASP A 27 20.05 8.40 -37.99
N GLY A 28 19.67 9.02 -36.87
CA GLY A 28 19.67 10.47 -36.69
C GLY A 28 19.52 10.85 -35.22
N GLU A 29 20.62 11.27 -34.59
CA GLU A 29 20.66 11.85 -33.24
C GLU A 29 20.96 13.37 -33.34
N PRO A 30 20.72 14.18 -32.30
CA PRO A 30 19.42 14.80 -32.02
C PRO A 30 19.46 16.34 -32.06
N ALA A 31 18.34 16.98 -32.40
CA ALA A 31 18.19 18.43 -32.26
C ALA A 31 17.75 18.80 -30.83
N ALA A 32 18.57 19.60 -30.17
CA ALA A 32 18.34 20.16 -28.84
C ALA A 32 17.12 21.10 -28.82
N GLY A 33 16.11 20.76 -28.01
CA GLY A 33 14.92 21.60 -27.85
C GLY A 33 13.90 21.00 -26.89
N GLY A 34 14.19 21.02 -25.58
CA GLY A 34 13.28 20.44 -24.58
C GLY A 34 13.59 20.80 -23.13
N GLY A 35 14.08 22.02 -22.87
CA GLY A 35 14.52 22.44 -21.52
C GLY A 35 13.40 22.80 -20.54
N LEU A 36 12.15 22.92 -20.98
CA LEU A 36 11.03 23.40 -20.13
C LEU A 36 10.10 22.29 -19.63
N GLY A 37 10.03 21.13 -20.31
CA GLY A 37 9.14 20.04 -19.92
C GLY A 37 9.58 19.29 -18.66
N PHE A 38 10.88 19.13 -18.44
CA PHE A 38 11.41 18.35 -17.31
C PHE A 38 11.24 19.08 -15.96
N LEU A 39 11.39 20.40 -15.96
CA LEU A 39 11.20 21.22 -14.75
C LEU A 39 9.71 21.35 -14.40
N GLU A 40 8.83 21.43 -15.39
CA GLU A 40 7.38 21.47 -15.20
C GLU A 40 6.82 20.09 -14.75
N LEU A 41 7.35 18.99 -15.29
CA LEU A 41 7.07 17.62 -14.79
C LEU A 41 7.56 17.44 -13.35
N ARG A 42 8.77 17.93 -13.05
CA ARG A 42 9.35 17.89 -11.71
C ARG A 42 8.53 18.70 -10.71
N LEU A 43 8.07 19.89 -11.09
CA LEU A 43 7.24 20.74 -10.23
C LEU A 43 5.81 20.21 -10.04
N ARG A 44 5.21 19.55 -11.07
CA ARG A 44 3.95 18.80 -10.91
C ARG A 44 4.12 17.59 -10.01
N PHE A 45 5.21 16.84 -10.17
CA PHE A 45 5.56 15.69 -9.33
C PHE A 45 5.83 16.10 -7.87
N GLU A 46 6.52 17.21 -7.65
CA GLU A 46 6.83 17.74 -6.32
C GLU A 46 5.57 18.27 -5.59
N ARG A 47 4.59 18.83 -6.31
CA ARG A 47 3.35 19.36 -5.71
C ARG A 47 2.31 18.28 -5.33
N GLU A 48 2.24 17.16 -6.04
CA GLU A 48 1.31 16.05 -5.68
C GLU A 48 1.87 15.12 -4.58
N CYS A 49 3.19 15.11 -4.37
CA CYS A 49 3.87 14.17 -3.45
C CYS A 49 3.86 14.56 -1.96
N ALA A 50 3.36 15.74 -1.58
CA ALA A 50 3.49 16.29 -0.23
C ALA A 50 2.58 15.67 0.85
N LEU A 51 1.65 14.76 0.51
CA LEU A 51 0.51 14.42 1.38
C LEU A 51 0.58 13.08 2.14
N LEU A 52 1.72 12.39 2.24
CA LEU A 52 1.72 10.97 2.66
C LEU A 52 2.57 10.51 3.86
N GLY A 53 3.31 11.36 4.56
CA GLY A 53 4.00 10.95 5.80
C GLY A 53 5.08 9.85 5.67
N ILE A 54 5.19 9.23 4.50
CA ILE A 54 6.35 8.52 3.96
C ILE A 54 6.81 9.42 2.83
N ARG A 55 7.98 10.05 2.94
CA ARG A 55 8.51 10.89 1.86
C ARG A 55 8.81 9.97 0.66
N PRO A 56 8.05 10.02 -0.45
CA PRO A 56 8.22 9.08 -1.56
C PRO A 56 9.61 9.18 -2.21
N ASN A 57 10.27 10.34 -2.05
CA ASN A 57 11.61 10.61 -2.56
C ASN A 57 12.73 10.29 -1.55
N ARG A 58 12.40 9.76 -0.36
CA ARG A 58 13.36 9.38 0.69
C ARG A 58 12.89 8.11 1.42
N PRO A 59 12.93 6.94 0.76
CA PRO A 59 12.61 5.68 1.43
C PRO A 59 13.55 5.45 2.62
N VAL A 60 12.97 5.17 3.79
CA VAL A 60 13.72 4.94 5.04
C VAL A 60 14.09 3.47 5.26
N SER A 61 13.69 2.58 4.34
CA SER A 61 14.00 1.16 4.37
C SER A 61 14.24 0.62 2.95
N LEU A 62 15.03 -0.45 2.84
CA LEU A 62 15.24 -1.15 1.57
C LEU A 62 13.90 -1.65 0.99
N TYR A 63 12.96 -2.05 1.85
CA TYR A 63 11.62 -2.41 1.44
C TYR A 63 10.91 -1.25 0.74
N ALA A 64 10.87 -0.07 1.37
CA ALA A 64 10.25 1.11 0.80
C ALA A 64 10.93 1.53 -0.52
N ALA A 65 12.25 1.40 -0.61
CA ALA A 65 13.00 1.68 -1.82
C ALA A 65 12.62 0.73 -2.96
N ALA A 66 12.57 -0.58 -2.70
CA ALA A 66 12.13 -1.57 -3.68
C ALA A 66 10.67 -1.35 -4.14
N LYS A 67 9.80 -0.92 -3.23
CA LYS A 67 8.41 -0.56 -3.56
C LYS A 67 8.33 0.64 -4.48
N LYS A 68 9.10 1.69 -4.19
CA LYS A 68 9.15 2.87 -5.03
C LYS A 68 9.74 2.56 -6.41
N ALA A 69 10.80 1.77 -6.47
CA ALA A 69 11.40 1.33 -7.73
C ALA A 69 10.38 0.60 -8.63
N GLY A 70 9.55 -0.28 -8.06
CA GLY A 70 8.51 -0.95 -8.83
C GLY A 70 7.46 0.00 -9.41
N GLU A 71 7.09 1.07 -8.70
CA GLU A 71 6.20 2.11 -9.25
C GLU A 71 6.85 2.82 -10.44
N GLU A 72 8.11 3.24 -10.31
CA GLU A 72 8.84 3.90 -11.40
C GLU A 72 8.98 2.99 -12.62
N ILE A 73 9.30 1.70 -12.42
CA ILE A 73 9.35 0.72 -13.50
C ILE A 73 8.01 0.70 -14.24
N THR A 74 6.89 0.63 -13.52
CA THR A 74 5.58 0.59 -14.18
C THR A 74 5.16 1.89 -14.83
N HIS A 75 5.58 3.03 -14.29
CA HIS A 75 5.42 4.31 -14.96
C HIS A 75 6.15 4.33 -16.31
N THR A 76 7.37 3.80 -16.38
CA THR A 76 8.11 3.66 -17.64
C THR A 76 7.38 2.76 -18.64
N TYR A 77 6.82 1.63 -18.21
CA TYR A 77 6.02 0.76 -19.08
C TYR A 77 4.74 1.45 -19.61
N ASN A 78 4.05 2.22 -18.76
CA ASN A 78 2.91 3.03 -19.19
C ASN A 78 3.33 4.07 -20.25
N HIS A 79 4.46 4.75 -20.03
CA HIS A 79 4.96 5.79 -20.93
C HIS A 79 5.39 5.24 -22.28
N ILE A 80 6.21 4.18 -22.30
CA ILE A 80 6.81 3.63 -23.54
C ILE A 80 5.79 2.81 -24.34
N TYR A 81 4.97 2.00 -23.67
CA TYR A 81 4.09 1.02 -24.34
C TYR A 81 2.60 1.36 -24.22
N GLY A 82 2.24 2.49 -23.61
CA GLY A 82 0.84 2.91 -23.44
C GLY A 82 -0.01 1.94 -22.63
N LEU A 83 0.61 1.16 -21.72
CA LEU A 83 -0.11 0.22 -20.87
C LEU A 83 -0.92 0.97 -19.81
N SER A 84 -2.23 0.72 -19.72
CA SER A 84 -3.01 1.25 -18.60
C SER A 84 -2.67 0.49 -17.32
N ILE A 85 -2.18 1.20 -16.30
CA ILE A 85 -1.67 0.60 -15.07
C ILE A 85 -2.32 1.29 -13.87
N THR A 86 -2.84 0.47 -12.95
CA THR A 86 -3.35 0.93 -11.67
C THR A 86 -2.55 0.28 -10.55
N GLY A 87 -1.81 1.07 -9.78
CA GLY A 87 -1.09 0.63 -8.60
C GLY A 87 -1.92 0.87 -7.33
N LEU A 88 -1.90 -0.10 -6.42
CA LEU A 88 -2.59 -0.04 -5.14
C LEU A 88 -1.60 -0.08 -3.99
N ARG A 89 -1.58 0.97 -3.17
CA ARG A 89 -0.79 1.06 -1.95
C ARG A 89 -1.63 0.63 -0.77
N PHE A 90 -1.29 -0.52 -0.19
CA PHE A 90 -1.95 -1.02 1.00
C PHE A 90 -1.28 -0.48 2.26
N PHE A 91 -2.12 -0.21 3.25
CA PHE A 91 -1.68 0.04 4.62
C PHE A 91 -1.74 -1.28 5.41
N THR A 92 -1.68 -1.23 6.74
CA THR A 92 -1.63 -2.45 7.56
C THR A 92 -2.91 -3.27 7.41
N VAL A 93 -2.88 -4.30 6.56
CA VAL A 93 -4.04 -5.17 6.31
C VAL A 93 -4.17 -6.24 7.38
N TYR A 94 -5.37 -6.44 7.88
CA TYR A 94 -5.68 -7.48 8.87
C TYR A 94 -7.03 -8.17 8.62
N GLY A 95 -7.18 -9.39 9.14
CA GLY A 95 -8.43 -10.14 9.05
C GLY A 95 -8.21 -11.66 9.11
N PRO A 96 -9.29 -12.45 8.95
CA PRO A 96 -9.21 -13.90 8.73
C PRO A 96 -8.22 -14.27 7.62
N TRP A 97 -7.60 -15.45 7.72
CA TRP A 97 -6.57 -15.93 6.77
C TRP A 97 -5.36 -15.00 6.65
N GLY A 98 -5.16 -14.18 7.68
CA GLY A 98 -4.04 -13.28 7.84
C GLY A 98 -2.69 -13.99 7.89
N ARG A 99 -1.61 -13.26 7.64
CA ARG A 99 -0.28 -13.84 7.79
C ARG A 99 0.08 -14.04 9.27
N PRO A 100 0.66 -15.19 9.66
CA PRO A 100 1.02 -15.47 11.05
C PRO A 100 2.13 -14.60 11.67
N ASP A 101 2.88 -13.88 10.84
CA ASP A 101 3.96 -12.98 11.26
C ASP A 101 3.47 -11.56 11.59
N MET A 102 2.23 -11.21 11.22
CA MET A 102 1.66 -9.90 11.53
C MET A 102 1.27 -9.79 13.01
N ALA A 103 1.37 -8.57 13.56
CA ALA A 103 1.19 -8.29 14.99
C ALA A 103 -0.12 -8.86 15.57
N TYR A 104 -1.28 -8.58 14.96
CA TYR A 104 -2.58 -9.06 15.46
C TYR A 104 -2.66 -10.59 15.54
N PHE A 105 -2.07 -11.28 14.57
CA PHE A 105 -2.08 -12.74 14.49
C PHE A 105 -1.13 -13.34 15.53
N SER A 106 0.11 -12.84 15.55
CA SER A 106 1.13 -13.30 16.50
C SER A 106 0.70 -13.04 17.94
N PHE A 107 0.06 -11.89 18.22
CA PHE A 107 -0.49 -11.59 19.53
C PHE A 107 -1.62 -12.53 19.93
N ALA A 108 -2.59 -12.78 19.04
CA ALA A 108 -3.67 -13.72 19.34
C ALA A 108 -3.13 -15.12 19.69
N ARG A 109 -2.19 -15.63 18.88
CA ARG A 109 -1.49 -16.90 19.14
C ARG A 109 -0.82 -16.93 20.51
N ASN A 110 -0.01 -15.91 20.83
CA ASN A 110 0.75 -15.89 22.09
C ASN A 110 -0.17 -15.73 23.31
N ILE A 111 -1.22 -14.91 23.20
CA ILE A 111 -2.22 -14.73 24.27
C ILE A 111 -2.90 -16.06 24.59
N LEU A 112 -3.36 -16.79 23.57
CA LEU A 112 -4.01 -18.10 23.75
C LEU A 112 -3.05 -19.17 24.28
N GLN A 113 -1.76 -19.09 23.93
CA GLN A 113 -0.72 -19.99 24.46
C GLN A 113 -0.19 -19.57 25.84
N GLY A 114 -0.70 -18.48 26.43
CA GLY A 114 -0.19 -17.95 27.70
C GLY A 114 1.27 -17.45 27.65
N LYS A 115 1.78 -17.21 26.44
CA LYS A 115 3.13 -16.68 26.16
C LYS A 115 3.12 -15.15 26.17
N PRO A 116 4.23 -14.50 26.53
CA PRO A 116 4.32 -13.05 26.48
C PRO A 116 4.23 -12.52 25.04
N ILE A 117 3.61 -11.34 24.88
CA ILE A 117 3.64 -10.55 23.65
C ILE A 117 4.62 -9.39 23.82
N THR A 118 5.40 -9.11 22.77
CA THR A 118 6.30 -7.94 22.75
C THR A 118 5.56 -6.74 22.18
N VAL A 119 5.47 -5.66 22.95
CA VAL A 119 4.86 -4.39 22.53
C VAL A 119 5.95 -3.33 22.48
N TYR A 120 6.16 -2.74 21.31
CA TYR A 120 7.17 -1.71 21.10
C TYR A 120 6.59 -0.31 21.32
N HIS A 121 7.32 0.53 22.07
CA HIS A 121 7.00 1.94 22.24
C HIS A 121 8.03 2.81 21.51
N GLY A 122 7.59 3.94 20.95
CA GLY A 122 8.48 4.92 20.35
C GLY A 122 9.33 5.64 21.39
N LYS A 123 10.31 6.42 20.93
CA LYS A 123 11.11 7.30 21.81
C LYS A 123 10.18 8.14 22.70
N ASN A 124 10.56 8.32 23.96
CA ASN A 124 9.77 9.01 24.99
C ASN A 124 8.42 8.32 25.33
N ARG A 125 8.33 7.00 25.17
CA ARG A 125 7.11 6.19 25.46
C ARG A 125 5.88 6.57 24.64
N VAL A 126 6.07 7.16 23.46
CA VAL A 126 4.96 7.47 22.56
C VAL A 126 4.49 6.18 21.88
N ASP A 127 3.20 5.87 22.02
CA ASP A 127 2.60 4.71 21.39
C ASP A 127 2.57 4.83 19.87
N LEU A 128 2.94 3.76 19.19
CA LEU A 128 2.86 3.67 17.73
C LEU A 128 1.41 3.50 17.31
N ALA A 129 0.96 4.33 16.37
CA ALA A 129 -0.32 4.15 15.71
C ALA A 129 -0.12 3.62 14.29
N ARG A 130 -1.00 2.70 13.89
CA ARG A 130 -1.04 2.13 12.55
C ARG A 130 -2.44 2.24 11.99
N ASP A 131 -2.53 2.55 10.71
CA ASP A 131 -3.79 2.53 9.96
C ASP A 131 -4.14 1.07 9.60
N PHE A 132 -4.96 0.44 10.46
CA PHE A 132 -5.41 -0.93 10.27
C PHE A 132 -6.61 -0.97 9.33
N THR A 133 -6.47 -1.66 8.20
CA THR A 133 -7.53 -1.81 7.21
C THR A 133 -7.98 -3.26 7.12
N TYR A 134 -9.27 -3.48 7.34
CA TYR A 134 -9.85 -4.83 7.30
C TYR A 134 -9.81 -5.41 5.88
N ILE A 135 -9.52 -6.71 5.76
CA ILE A 135 -9.31 -7.40 4.49
C ILE A 135 -10.47 -7.22 3.48
N ASP A 136 -11.73 -7.29 3.93
CA ASP A 136 -12.88 -7.10 3.03
C ASP A 136 -12.93 -5.70 2.42
N ASN A 137 -12.45 -4.66 3.13
CA ASN A 137 -12.37 -3.32 2.57
C ASN A 137 -11.29 -3.27 1.48
N ILE A 138 -10.13 -3.87 1.72
CA ILE A 138 -9.06 -3.96 0.71
C ILE A 138 -9.56 -4.69 -0.54
N VAL A 139 -10.22 -5.84 -0.38
CA VAL A 139 -10.78 -6.61 -1.50
C VAL A 139 -11.78 -5.77 -2.30
N LYS A 140 -12.70 -5.06 -1.63
CA LYS A 140 -13.64 -4.15 -2.30
C LYS A 140 -12.92 -3.05 -3.09
N GLY A 141 -11.83 -2.49 -2.55
CA GLY A 141 -11.02 -1.49 -3.25
C GLY A 141 -10.29 -2.06 -4.47
N CYS A 142 -9.74 -3.28 -4.37
CA CYS A 142 -9.11 -3.98 -5.48
C CYS A 142 -10.11 -4.25 -6.62
N VAL A 143 -11.29 -4.77 -6.30
CA VAL A 143 -12.33 -5.03 -7.31
C VAL A 143 -12.77 -3.73 -7.99
N ARG A 144 -13.06 -2.68 -7.22
CA ARG A 144 -13.41 -1.35 -7.79
C ARG A 144 -12.31 -0.76 -8.66
N SER A 145 -11.05 -1.05 -8.37
CA SER A 145 -9.94 -0.58 -9.21
C SER A 145 -9.93 -1.24 -10.59
N LEU A 146 -10.37 -2.51 -10.69
CA LEU A 146 -10.55 -3.21 -11.97
C LEU A 146 -11.68 -2.60 -12.78
N ASP A 147 -12.82 -2.34 -12.14
CA ASP A 147 -14.02 -1.81 -12.81
C ASP A 147 -13.76 -0.43 -13.44
N THR A 148 -12.76 0.30 -12.94
CA THR A 148 -12.37 1.62 -13.45
C THR A 148 -11.10 1.60 -14.29
N ALA A 149 -10.56 0.42 -14.61
CA ALA A 149 -9.31 0.28 -15.36
C ALA A 149 -9.45 0.87 -16.77
N GLY A 150 -8.44 1.66 -17.17
CA GLY A 150 -8.36 2.17 -18.55
C GLY A 150 -7.97 1.06 -19.52
N LYS A 151 -8.30 1.23 -20.81
CA LYS A 151 -7.77 0.37 -21.87
C LYS A 151 -6.31 0.72 -22.15
N SER A 152 -5.48 -0.27 -22.43
CA SER A 152 -4.13 -0.03 -22.97
C SER A 152 -4.24 0.39 -24.43
N THR A 153 -3.53 1.43 -24.84
CA THR A 153 -3.70 2.07 -26.15
C THR A 153 -2.45 2.03 -27.02
N GLY A 154 -1.32 1.50 -26.52
CA GLY A 154 -0.02 1.56 -27.21
C GLY A 154 0.69 2.91 -27.04
N SER A 155 -0.06 4.01 -26.90
CA SER A 155 0.42 5.33 -26.51
C SER A 155 -0.62 6.05 -25.64
N GLY A 156 -0.22 6.59 -24.49
CA GLY A 156 -1.14 7.37 -23.63
C GLY A 156 -2.09 6.55 -22.74
N GLY A 157 -1.66 5.37 -22.28
CA GLY A 157 -2.43 4.57 -21.32
C GLY A 157 -2.65 5.31 -19.99
N LYS A 158 -3.69 4.96 -19.24
CA LYS A 158 -4.01 5.61 -17.96
C LYS A 158 -3.11 5.06 -16.84
N TYR A 159 -2.34 5.92 -16.18
CA TYR A 159 -1.54 5.57 -15.00
C TYR A 159 -2.15 6.16 -13.73
N ARG A 160 -2.43 5.32 -12.72
CA ARG A 160 -3.03 5.77 -11.46
C ARG A 160 -2.46 5.02 -10.28
N ILE A 161 -2.31 5.70 -9.15
CA ILE A 161 -1.91 5.10 -7.88
C ILE A 161 -2.96 5.44 -6.81
N PHE A 162 -3.53 4.42 -6.17
CA PHE A 162 -4.51 4.60 -5.10
C PHE A 162 -3.97 4.11 -3.76
N ASN A 163 -4.20 4.90 -2.72
CA ASN A 163 -4.02 4.45 -1.34
C ASN A 163 -5.29 3.79 -0.85
N LEU A 164 -5.20 2.52 -0.42
CA LEU A 164 -6.30 1.79 0.21
C LEU A 164 -5.99 1.60 1.70
N GLY A 165 -6.57 2.48 2.52
CA GLY A 165 -6.45 2.52 3.97
C GLY A 165 -7.80 2.68 4.69
N ASN A 166 -7.80 2.86 6.01
CA ASN A 166 -9.01 3.07 6.82
C ASN A 166 -9.14 4.51 7.34
N THR A 167 -8.06 5.31 7.34
CA THR A 167 -8.02 6.70 7.85
C THR A 167 -8.26 6.85 9.36
N SER A 168 -8.21 5.75 10.11
CA SER A 168 -8.37 5.76 11.57
C SER A 168 -7.21 5.00 12.22
N PRO A 169 -6.09 5.70 12.48
CA PRO A 169 -4.94 5.10 13.15
C PRO A 169 -5.31 4.61 14.55
N VAL A 170 -4.89 3.40 14.89
CA VAL A 170 -5.10 2.83 16.23
C VAL A 170 -3.76 2.42 16.82
N THR A 171 -3.60 2.63 18.12
CA THR A 171 -2.37 2.27 18.84
C THR A 171 -2.25 0.77 19.07
N VAL A 172 -1.03 0.28 19.19
CA VAL A 172 -0.78 -1.14 19.50
C VAL A 172 -1.40 -1.57 20.85
N PRO A 173 -1.34 -0.77 21.95
CA PRO A 173 -2.04 -1.12 23.18
C PRO A 173 -3.57 -1.22 23.04
N ALA A 174 -4.18 -0.38 22.20
CA ALA A 174 -5.60 -0.46 21.90
C ALA A 174 -5.93 -1.74 21.11
N LEU A 175 -5.10 -2.13 20.13
CA LEU A 175 -5.21 -3.40 19.42
C LEU A 175 -5.19 -4.59 20.40
N VAL A 176 -4.21 -4.64 21.32
CA VAL A 176 -4.10 -5.70 22.33
C VAL A 176 -5.34 -5.75 23.22
N SER A 177 -5.83 -4.58 23.67
CA SER A 177 -7.02 -4.51 24.54
C SER A 177 -8.27 -5.03 23.84
N ILE A 178 -8.42 -4.79 22.53
CA ILE A 178 -9.52 -5.36 21.74
C ILE A 178 -9.40 -6.89 21.64
N LEU A 179 -8.19 -7.40 21.38
CA LEU A 179 -7.92 -8.84 21.34
C LEU A 179 -8.24 -9.53 22.68
N GLU A 180 -7.78 -8.97 23.81
CA GLU A 180 -8.08 -9.52 25.14
C GLU A 180 -9.59 -9.65 25.39
N ARG A 181 -10.38 -8.64 24.99
CA ARG A 181 -11.85 -8.67 25.14
C ARG A 181 -12.49 -9.79 24.31
N HIS A 182 -12.02 -10.02 23.09
CA HIS A 182 -12.60 -11.05 22.21
C HIS A 182 -12.10 -12.46 22.53
N LEU A 183 -10.84 -12.60 22.94
CA LEU A 183 -10.23 -13.88 23.33
C LEU A 183 -10.61 -14.30 24.76
N LYS A 184 -11.09 -13.37 25.58
CA LYS A 184 -11.40 -13.57 27.02
C LYS A 184 -10.20 -14.02 27.84
N VAL A 185 -8.99 -13.67 27.41
CA VAL A 185 -7.71 -13.99 28.08
C VAL A 185 -6.89 -12.71 28.19
N LYS A 186 -6.25 -12.48 29.35
CA LYS A 186 -5.36 -11.33 29.57
C LYS A 186 -3.98 -11.59 28.96
N ALA A 187 -3.44 -10.60 28.24
CA ALA A 187 -2.14 -10.72 27.62
C ALA A 187 -1.02 -10.49 28.65
N LYS A 188 0.00 -11.34 28.65
CA LYS A 188 1.27 -11.06 29.34
C LYS A 188 2.09 -10.13 28.45
N ARG A 189 2.26 -8.87 28.84
CA ARG A 189 2.91 -7.85 27.99
C ARG A 189 4.38 -7.69 28.39
N ASN A 190 5.27 -7.81 27.42
CA ASN A 190 6.66 -7.39 27.52
C ASN A 190 6.84 -6.09 26.73
N VAL A 191 6.98 -4.97 27.42
CA VAL A 191 7.12 -3.66 26.79
C VAL A 191 8.59 -3.38 26.53
N VAL A 192 8.94 -3.09 25.28
CA VAL A 192 10.32 -2.88 24.85
C VAL A 192 10.42 -1.56 24.10
N ASP A 193 11.50 -0.81 24.32
CA ASP A 193 11.77 0.39 23.54
C ASP A 193 12.11 0.02 22.10
N MET A 194 11.51 0.73 21.14
CA MET A 194 11.77 0.46 19.74
C MET A 194 13.26 0.68 19.40
N PRO A 195 13.89 -0.23 18.64
CA PRO A 195 15.18 0.03 18.03
C PRO A 195 15.15 1.34 17.22
N GLY A 196 16.16 2.19 17.35
CA GLY A 196 16.18 3.55 16.77
C GLY A 196 16.15 3.64 15.23
N ASN A 197 15.96 2.52 14.53
CA ASN A 197 16.13 2.34 13.10
C ASN A 197 14.77 2.13 12.40
N GLY A 198 14.27 3.22 11.81
CA GLY A 198 13.50 3.16 10.55
C GLY A 198 11.99 2.93 10.62
N ASP A 199 11.39 2.76 11.81
CA ASP A 199 9.94 2.60 11.90
C ASP A 199 9.21 3.95 12.03
N VAL A 200 8.13 4.10 11.27
CA VAL A 200 7.37 5.37 11.22
C VAL A 200 6.42 5.42 12.42
N LEU A 201 6.46 6.51 13.19
CA LEU A 201 5.63 6.66 14.40
C LEU A 201 4.13 6.65 14.07
N PHE A 202 3.74 7.27 12.96
CA PHE A 202 2.36 7.39 12.50
C PHE A 202 2.24 7.14 11.01
N THR A 203 1.28 6.30 10.62
CA THR A 203 0.89 6.12 9.21
C THR A 203 -0.56 6.53 9.07
N HIS A 204 -0.85 7.39 8.10
CA HIS A 204 -2.21 7.83 7.79
C HIS A 204 -2.38 7.83 6.27
N ALA A 205 -3.34 7.06 5.78
CA ALA A 205 -3.60 6.97 4.35
C ALA A 205 -4.40 8.19 3.88
N ASN A 206 -3.89 8.97 2.92
CA ASN A 206 -4.75 9.87 2.16
C ASN A 206 -5.52 9.05 1.12
N ILE A 207 -6.80 8.77 1.38
CA ILE A 207 -7.68 7.97 0.51
C ILE A 207 -8.62 8.81 -0.37
N SER A 208 -8.41 10.13 -0.47
CA SER A 208 -9.31 11.03 -1.20
C SER A 208 -9.47 10.61 -2.66
N LEU A 209 -8.37 10.26 -3.34
CA LEU A 209 -8.42 9.80 -4.74
C LEU A 209 -9.19 8.48 -4.89
N ALA A 210 -8.99 7.53 -3.97
CA ALA A 210 -9.72 6.26 -3.97
C ALA A 210 -11.21 6.47 -3.67
N ARG A 211 -11.57 7.42 -2.78
CA ARG A 211 -12.96 7.80 -2.51
C ARG A 211 -13.64 8.36 -3.76
N THR A 212 -12.97 9.29 -4.45
CA THR A 212 -13.55 9.97 -5.62
C THR A 212 -13.64 9.06 -6.84
N GLU A 213 -12.56 8.37 -7.21
CA GLU A 213 -12.55 7.57 -8.46
C GLU A 213 -13.09 6.16 -8.29
N LEU A 214 -12.90 5.53 -7.12
CA LEU A 214 -13.31 4.13 -6.91
C LEU A 214 -14.60 4.03 -6.10
N GLY A 215 -15.07 5.13 -5.48
CA GLY A 215 -16.12 5.05 -4.45
C GLY A 215 -15.68 4.28 -3.21
N TYR A 216 -14.37 4.21 -2.95
CA TYR A 216 -13.79 3.42 -1.86
C TYR A 216 -14.18 3.99 -0.49
N LYS A 217 -14.94 3.22 0.29
CA LYS A 217 -15.39 3.60 1.64
C LYS A 217 -15.13 2.44 2.60
N PRO A 218 -14.06 2.48 3.41
CA PRO A 218 -13.83 1.46 4.43
C PRO A 218 -14.91 1.60 5.51
N THR A 219 -15.61 0.52 5.82
CA THR A 219 -16.80 0.52 6.72
C THR A 219 -16.62 -0.35 7.95
N THR A 220 -15.49 -1.06 8.05
CA THR A 220 -15.22 -1.99 9.15
C THR A 220 -14.22 -1.36 10.11
N ASP A 221 -14.69 -1.04 11.32
CA ASP A 221 -13.83 -0.60 12.41
C ASP A 221 -12.96 -1.76 12.94
N LEU A 222 -11.92 -1.42 13.70
CA LEU A 222 -10.95 -2.38 14.23
C LEU A 222 -11.60 -3.43 15.15
N GLY A 223 -12.56 -3.03 15.98
CA GLY A 223 -13.26 -3.92 16.90
C GLY A 223 -14.06 -4.98 16.14
N THR A 224 -14.88 -4.54 15.18
CA THR A 224 -15.68 -5.44 14.34
C THR A 224 -14.79 -6.39 13.54
N GLY A 225 -13.72 -5.90 12.92
CA GLY A 225 -12.81 -6.74 12.15
C GLY A 225 -12.05 -7.75 13.01
N LEU A 226 -11.60 -7.36 14.21
CA LEU A 226 -10.92 -8.29 15.13
C LEU A 226 -11.87 -9.33 15.71
N LYS A 227 -13.13 -8.98 15.98
CA LYS A 227 -14.15 -9.96 16.37
C LYS A 227 -14.31 -11.04 15.30
N LYS A 228 -14.36 -10.66 14.02
CA LYS A 228 -14.43 -11.62 12.90
C LYS A 228 -13.17 -12.48 12.81
N PHE A 229 -12.00 -11.87 12.97
CA PHE A 229 -10.72 -12.59 13.01
C PHE A 229 -10.67 -13.62 14.14
N VAL A 230 -11.02 -13.23 15.38
CA VAL A 230 -11.02 -14.14 16.53
C VAL A 230 -12.06 -15.25 16.39
N LYS A 231 -13.21 -14.99 15.75
CA LYS A 231 -14.18 -16.05 15.44
C LYS A 231 -13.63 -17.09 14.45
N TRP A 232 -12.76 -16.65 13.54
CA TRP A 232 -12.13 -17.52 12.55
C TRP A 232 -10.94 -18.30 13.10
N TYR A 233 -10.16 -17.67 13.99
CA TYR A 233 -8.95 -18.23 14.60
C TYR A 233 -9.28 -19.33 15.61
#